data_AF-A0A349ZX62-F1
#
_entry.id   AF-A0A349ZX62-F1
#
_cell.length_a   1.000
_cell.length_b   1.000
_cell.length_c   1.000
_cell.angle_alpha   90.00
_cell.angle_beta   90.00
_cell.angle_gamma   90.00
#
_symmetry.space_group_name_H-M   'P 1'
#
loop_
_entity.id
_entity.type
_entity.pdbx_description
1 polymer ?
#
loop_
_entity_poly.entity_id
_entity_poly.type
_entity_poly.pdbx_seq_one_letter_code
_entity_poly.pdbx_strand_id
1 'polypeptide(L)'
;KYHTETELMRYIKRLERKDLSLTHSMISLGSCTMKLNAATEMLPLSWAEWGSVHPFVPVEQAQGYQKLIKELEKDLAEITGFAGTSLQPNSGAQGEYAGLMVIREYHKSRGEAHRNIVLIPQSAHGTNPAS
;
A
#
# COMPACT_ATOMS: atom_id res chain seq x y z
N LYS A 1 -11.56 -31.48 9.47
CA LYS A 1 -12.65 -30.77 10.18
C LYS A 1 -12.99 -29.53 9.36
N TYR A 2 -14.27 -29.27 9.05
CA TYR A 2 -14.75 -28.25 8.10
C TYR A 2 -14.36 -28.53 6.63
N HIS A 3 -14.90 -29.60 6.04
CA HIS A 3 -14.59 -29.99 4.65
C HIS A 3 -15.72 -29.70 3.66
N THR A 4 -16.90 -29.37 4.15
CA THR A 4 -18.02 -28.93 3.31
C THR A 4 -18.12 -27.41 3.30
N GLU A 5 -18.70 -26.86 2.23
CA GLU A 5 -18.95 -25.42 2.11
C GLU A 5 -19.74 -24.87 3.30
N THR A 6 -20.82 -25.56 3.71
CA THR A 6 -21.65 -25.14 4.85
C THR A 6 -20.87 -25.11 6.17
N GLU A 7 -20.04 -26.13 6.41
CA GLU A 7 -19.20 -26.16 7.61
C GLU A 7 -18.18 -25.03 7.62
N LEU A 8 -17.56 -24.74 6.46
CA LEU A 8 -16.59 -23.65 6.31
C LEU A 8 -17.24 -22.28 6.49
N MET A 9 -18.41 -22.04 5.88
CA MET A 9 -19.16 -20.78 6.03
C MET A 9 -19.51 -20.51 7.49
N ARG A 10 -20.01 -21.53 8.22
CA ARG A 10 -20.30 -21.41 9.65
C ARG A 10 -19.05 -21.14 10.46
N TYR A 11 -17.94 -21.77 10.10
CA TYR A 11 -16.66 -21.56 10.76
C TYR A 11 -16.16 -20.11 10.58
N ILE A 12 -16.13 -19.61 9.34
CA ILE A 12 -15.73 -18.23 9.02
C ILE A 12 -16.61 -17.24 9.79
N LYS A 13 -17.95 -17.39 9.73
CA LYS A 13 -18.86 -16.47 10.43
C LYS A 13 -18.67 -16.49 11.94
N ARG A 14 -18.32 -17.66 12.51
CA ARG A 14 -18.04 -17.78 13.94
C ARG A 14 -16.75 -17.07 14.34
N LEU A 15 -15.72 -17.06 13.49
CA LEU A 15 -14.50 -16.30 13.73
C LEU A 15 -14.75 -14.80 13.58
N GLU A 16 -15.39 -14.38 12.49
CA GLU A 16 -15.73 -12.98 12.20
C GLU A 16 -16.48 -12.32 13.37
N ARG A 17 -17.44 -13.02 13.99
CA ARG A 17 -18.21 -12.51 15.13
C ARG A 17 -17.40 -12.28 16.41
N LYS A 18 -16.15 -12.75 16.48
CA LYS A 18 -15.27 -12.50 17.63
C LYS A 18 -14.50 -11.18 17.48
N ASP A 19 -14.45 -10.63 16.27
CA ASP A 19 -13.63 -9.48 15.95
C ASP A 19 -14.51 -8.23 15.81
N LEU A 20 -14.21 -7.20 16.62
CA LEU A 20 -14.84 -5.89 16.44
C LEU A 20 -14.28 -5.24 15.17
N SER A 21 -15.18 -4.79 14.29
CA SER A 21 -14.84 -4.19 13.00
C SER A 21 -15.63 -2.90 12.76
N LEU A 22 -15.31 -2.19 11.66
CA LEU A 22 -16.02 -0.98 11.24
C LEU A 22 -17.49 -1.20 10.88
N THR A 23 -17.97 -2.45 10.77
CA THR A 23 -19.40 -2.74 10.58
C THR A 23 -20.21 -2.60 11.88
N HIS A 24 -19.54 -2.44 13.03
CA HIS A 24 -20.16 -2.40 14.34
C HIS A 24 -20.16 -0.99 14.95
N SER A 25 -18.99 -0.35 14.95
CA SER A 25 -18.79 0.95 15.58
C SER A 25 -17.58 1.66 14.99
N MET A 26 -17.41 2.93 15.38
CA MET A 26 -16.15 3.64 15.20
C MET A 26 -15.01 2.89 15.91
N ILE A 27 -13.84 2.83 15.27
CA ILE A 27 -12.58 2.34 15.85
C ILE A 27 -11.56 3.48 15.76
N SER A 28 -11.38 4.23 16.84
CA SER A 28 -10.58 5.46 16.88
C SER A 28 -9.10 5.22 17.18
N LEU A 29 -8.43 4.42 16.35
CA LEU A 29 -7.00 4.20 16.47
C LEU A 29 -6.22 5.39 15.89
N GLY A 30 -5.50 6.11 16.75
CA GLY A 30 -4.65 7.24 16.35
C GLY A 30 -3.60 6.82 15.32
N SER A 31 -3.31 7.69 14.35
CA SER A 31 -2.40 7.44 13.22
C SER A 31 -2.85 6.37 12.19
N CYS A 32 -3.85 5.54 12.50
CA CYS A 32 -4.30 4.46 11.61
C CYS A 32 -5.31 4.88 10.52
N THR A 33 -5.95 6.05 10.65
CA THR A 33 -6.91 6.57 9.66
C THR A 33 -8.01 5.56 9.31
N MET A 34 -8.75 5.07 10.31
CA MET A 34 -9.86 4.12 10.16
C MET A 34 -11.10 4.75 9.50
N LYS A 35 -11.00 5.08 8.21
CA LYS A 35 -12.06 5.70 7.39
C LYS A 35 -12.94 4.65 6.71
N LEU A 36 -13.94 5.11 5.96
CA LEU A 36 -14.78 4.26 5.13
C LEU A 36 -13.95 3.51 4.06
N ASN A 37 -14.21 2.22 3.91
CA ASN A 37 -13.84 1.43 2.73
C ASN A 37 -15.10 1.23 1.91
N ALA A 38 -15.34 2.05 0.87
CA ALA A 38 -16.63 2.06 0.20
C ALA A 38 -16.81 0.80 -0.68
N ALA A 39 -18.02 0.26 -0.74
CA ALA A 39 -18.29 -0.95 -1.54
C ALA A 39 -17.91 -0.75 -3.02
N THR A 40 -18.16 0.44 -3.58
CA THR A 40 -17.81 0.80 -4.96
C THR A 40 -16.30 0.79 -5.22
N GLU A 41 -15.49 1.09 -4.21
CA GLU A 41 -14.01 1.06 -4.30
C GLU A 41 -13.48 -0.38 -4.22
N MET A 42 -14.17 -1.26 -3.47
CA MET A 42 -13.73 -2.63 -3.23
C MET A 42 -14.16 -3.61 -4.33
N LEU A 43 -15.30 -3.38 -4.99
CA LEU A 43 -15.87 -4.27 -6.00
C LEU A 43 -14.88 -4.65 -7.13
N PRO A 44 -14.14 -3.71 -7.74
CA PRO A 44 -13.24 -4.03 -8.84
C PRO A 44 -12.11 -5.00 -8.48
N LEU A 45 -11.71 -5.10 -7.21
CA LEU A 45 -10.60 -5.97 -6.78
C LEU A 45 -10.84 -7.47 -7.07
N SER A 46 -12.09 -7.86 -7.29
CA SER A 46 -12.51 -9.23 -7.60
C SER A 46 -12.68 -9.53 -9.09
N TRP A 47 -12.57 -8.52 -9.97
CA TRP A 47 -12.75 -8.74 -11.41
C TRP A 47 -11.55 -9.51 -11.97
N ALA A 48 -11.82 -10.42 -12.91
CA ALA A 48 -10.78 -11.27 -13.49
C ALA A 48 -9.73 -10.46 -14.25
N GLU A 49 -10.15 -9.36 -14.88
CA GLU A 49 -9.33 -8.39 -15.59
C GLU A 49 -8.23 -7.77 -14.72
N TRP A 50 -8.44 -7.74 -13.39
CA TRP A 50 -7.43 -7.32 -12.41
C TRP A 50 -6.80 -8.54 -11.73
N GLY A 51 -7.62 -9.39 -11.09
CA GLY A 51 -7.13 -10.45 -10.20
C GLY A 51 -6.47 -11.66 -10.89
N SER A 52 -6.64 -11.82 -12.21
CA SER A 52 -6.15 -13.00 -12.97
C SER A 52 -5.01 -12.69 -13.95
N VAL A 53 -4.36 -11.54 -13.83
CA VAL A 53 -3.22 -11.16 -14.68
C VAL A 53 -1.90 -11.49 -13.97
N HIS A 54 -1.05 -12.29 -14.60
CA HIS A 54 0.28 -12.57 -14.06
C HIS A 54 1.18 -11.32 -14.12
N PRO A 55 1.97 -10.97 -13.09
CA PRO A 55 2.72 -9.71 -13.04
C PRO A 55 3.78 -9.52 -14.14
N PHE A 56 4.21 -10.62 -14.79
CA PHE A 56 5.22 -10.61 -15.86
C PHE A 56 4.65 -10.93 -17.25
N VAL A 57 3.36 -10.66 -17.50
CA VAL A 57 2.82 -10.73 -18.87
C VAL A 57 3.47 -9.68 -19.78
N PRO A 58 3.49 -9.89 -21.11
CA PRO A 58 3.78 -8.84 -22.07
C PRO A 58 2.93 -7.59 -21.82
N VAL A 59 3.52 -6.40 -21.98
CA VAL A 59 2.89 -5.12 -21.61
C VAL A 59 1.59 -4.89 -22.37
N GLU A 60 1.47 -5.42 -23.59
CA GLU A 60 0.28 -5.35 -24.43
C GLU A 60 -0.94 -6.02 -23.79
N GLN A 61 -0.73 -7.01 -22.91
CA GLN A 61 -1.79 -7.70 -22.17
C GLN A 61 -2.24 -6.94 -20.91
N ALA A 62 -1.47 -5.93 -20.49
CA ALA A 62 -1.68 -5.18 -19.24
C ALA A 62 -1.93 -3.68 -19.49
N GLN A 63 -2.42 -3.29 -20.67
CA GLN A 63 -2.65 -1.87 -21.01
C GLN A 63 -3.62 -1.17 -20.05
N GLY A 64 -4.64 -1.88 -19.54
CA GLY A 64 -5.55 -1.36 -18.52
C GLY A 64 -4.82 -0.98 -17.22
N TYR A 65 -3.92 -1.84 -16.75
CA TYR A 65 -3.04 -1.55 -15.61
C TYR A 65 -2.14 -0.36 -15.89
N GLN A 66 -1.53 -0.28 -17.07
CA GLN A 66 -0.66 0.85 -17.44
C GLN A 66 -1.39 2.19 -17.41
N LYS A 67 -2.66 2.22 -17.86
CA LYS A 67 -3.49 3.42 -17.77
C LYS A 67 -3.77 3.79 -16.32
N LEU A 68 -4.23 2.82 -15.51
CA LEU A 68 -4.55 3.02 -14.09
C LEU A 68 -3.35 3.53 -13.30
N ILE A 69 -2.17 2.93 -13.49
CA ILE A 69 -0.92 3.32 -12.81
C ILE A 69 -0.58 4.77 -13.14
N LYS A 70 -0.60 5.16 -14.42
CA LYS A 70 -0.27 6.53 -14.86
C LYS A 70 -1.25 7.57 -14.33
N GLU A 71 -2.55 7.27 -14.33
CA GLU A 71 -3.57 8.17 -13.79
C GLU A 71 -3.36 8.36 -12.29
N LEU A 72 -3.15 7.27 -11.54
CA LEU A 72 -2.91 7.33 -10.10
C LEU A 72 -1.60 8.05 -9.74
N GLU A 73 -0.51 7.79 -10.47
CA GLU A 73 0.76 8.49 -10.28
C GLU A 73 0.61 10.01 -10.47
N LYS A 74 -0.15 10.42 -11.50
CA LYS A 74 -0.44 11.82 -11.78
C LYS A 74 -1.27 12.46 -10.67
N ASP A 75 -2.36 11.81 -10.25
CA ASP A 75 -3.25 12.35 -9.22
C ASP A 75 -2.50 12.49 -7.88
N LEU A 76 -1.67 11.50 -7.51
CA LEU A 76 -0.84 11.57 -6.31
C LEU A 76 0.25 12.64 -6.39
N ALA A 77 0.88 12.82 -7.56
CA ALA A 77 1.86 13.87 -7.79
C ALA A 77 1.22 15.26 -7.64
N GLU A 78 0.00 15.46 -8.16
CA GLU A 78 -0.76 16.69 -7.99
C GLU A 78 -1.12 16.96 -6.52
N ILE A 79 -1.64 15.94 -5.81
CA ILE A 79 -2.01 16.06 -4.38
C ILE A 79 -0.80 16.43 -3.50
N THR A 80 0.37 15.89 -3.81
CA THR A 80 1.59 16.04 -2.98
C THR A 80 2.52 17.16 -3.45
N GLY A 81 2.37 17.66 -4.68
CA GLY A 81 3.28 18.62 -5.29
C GLY A 81 4.64 18.04 -5.72
N PHE A 82 4.79 16.71 -5.76
CA PHE A 82 6.01 16.08 -6.26
C PHE A 82 6.05 16.02 -7.79
N ALA A 83 7.26 15.93 -8.36
CA ALA A 83 7.45 15.79 -9.81
C ALA A 83 7.02 14.40 -10.34
N GLY A 84 6.88 13.41 -9.47
CA GLY A 84 6.47 12.06 -9.81
C GLY A 84 6.31 11.17 -8.59
N THR A 85 5.65 10.02 -8.78
CA THR A 85 5.32 9.05 -7.74
C THR A 85 5.72 7.66 -8.20
N SER A 86 6.23 6.81 -7.30
CA SER A 86 6.44 5.38 -7.57
C SER A 86 5.44 4.55 -6.79
N LEU A 87 4.78 3.59 -7.46
CA LEU A 87 3.82 2.67 -6.85
C LEU A 87 4.44 1.30 -6.46
N GLN A 88 5.76 1.15 -6.54
CA GLN A 88 6.44 -0.11 -6.24
C GLN A 88 6.45 -0.49 -4.73
N PRO A 89 6.65 0.44 -3.78
CA PRO A 89 6.64 0.10 -2.36
C PRO A 89 5.26 -0.35 -1.89
N ASN A 90 5.15 -1.54 -1.29
CA ASN A 90 3.87 -2.15 -0.91
C ASN A 90 3.48 -1.93 0.58
N SER A 91 4.25 -1.12 1.31
CA SER A 91 3.93 -0.66 2.66
C SER A 91 4.58 0.69 2.94
N GLY A 92 4.10 1.41 3.97
CA GLY A 92 4.67 2.71 4.36
C GLY A 92 6.17 2.62 4.70
N ALA A 93 6.58 1.60 5.47
CA ALA A 93 7.98 1.37 5.83
C ALA A 93 8.87 1.09 4.60
N GLN A 94 8.37 0.33 3.60
CA GLN A 94 9.11 0.17 2.35
C GLN A 94 9.22 1.48 1.56
N GLY A 95 8.20 2.34 1.63
CA GLY A 95 8.25 3.68 1.03
C GLY A 95 9.33 4.56 1.67
N GLU A 96 9.43 4.54 3.00
CA GLU A 96 10.50 5.22 3.75
C GLU A 96 11.88 4.73 3.31
N TYR A 97 12.11 3.41 3.30
CA TYR A 97 13.37 2.81 2.88
C TYR A 97 13.71 3.16 1.43
N ALA A 98 12.76 3.03 0.49
CA ALA A 98 12.97 3.39 -0.90
C ALA A 98 13.34 4.87 -1.06
N GLY A 99 12.67 5.77 -0.33
CA GLY A 99 12.99 7.20 -0.30
C GLY A 99 14.41 7.49 0.19
N LEU A 100 14.83 6.87 1.29
CA LEU A 100 16.20 6.99 1.79
C LEU A 100 17.24 6.44 0.80
N MET A 101 16.93 5.34 0.11
CA MET A 101 17.80 4.77 -0.91
C MET A 101 17.95 5.70 -2.13
N VAL A 102 16.88 6.37 -2.55
CA VAL A 102 16.92 7.38 -3.63
C VAL A 102 17.76 8.60 -3.19
N ILE A 103 17.57 9.10 -1.97
CA ILE A 103 18.38 10.22 -1.42
C ILE A 103 19.87 9.84 -1.37
N ARG A 104 20.17 8.63 -0.89
CA ARG A 104 21.54 8.11 -0.84
C ARG A 104 22.17 8.05 -2.24
N GLU A 105 21.45 7.52 -3.22
CA GLU A 105 21.95 7.43 -4.60
C GLU A 105 22.14 8.81 -5.24
N TYR A 106 21.25 9.76 -4.92
CA TYR A 106 21.39 11.17 -5.33
C TYR A 106 22.63 11.86 -4.74
N HIS A 107 23.03 11.55 -3.50
CA HIS A 107 24.30 12.05 -2.97
C HIS A 107 25.50 11.40 -3.66
N LYS A 108 25.47 10.09 -3.92
CA LYS A 108 26.54 9.41 -4.65
C LYS A 108 26.75 9.97 -6.05
N SER A 109 25.68 10.25 -6.78
CA SER A 109 25.76 10.77 -8.15
C SER A 109 26.42 12.16 -8.23
N ARG A 110 26.43 12.91 -7.11
CA ARG A 110 27.09 14.22 -6.99
C ARG A 110 28.46 14.15 -6.29
N GLY A 111 28.99 12.95 -6.04
CA GLY A 111 30.27 12.76 -5.34
C GLY A 111 30.20 13.00 -3.82
N GLU A 112 29.01 13.09 -3.24
CA GLU A 112 28.79 13.37 -1.81
C GLU A 112 28.49 12.10 -0.99
N ALA A 113 29.04 10.95 -1.38
CA ALA A 113 28.73 9.65 -0.75
C ALA A 113 29.05 9.56 0.75
N HIS A 114 29.84 10.50 1.28
CA HIS A 114 30.15 10.63 2.71
C HIS A 114 28.96 11.14 3.55
N ARG A 115 27.90 11.67 2.92
CA ARG A 115 26.69 12.13 3.62
C ARG A 115 25.79 10.94 3.93
N ASN A 116 25.90 10.42 5.14
CA ASN A 116 25.20 9.21 5.61
C ASN A 116 24.51 9.37 6.98
N ILE A 117 24.37 10.60 7.46
CA ILE A 117 23.71 10.92 8.73
C ILE A 117 22.27 11.37 8.46
N VAL A 118 21.30 10.70 9.06
CA VAL A 118 19.87 11.05 9.01
C VAL A 118 19.46 11.57 10.39
N LEU A 119 18.81 12.73 10.41
CA LEU A 119 18.27 13.31 11.64
C LEU A 119 16.85 12.80 11.86
N ILE A 120 16.59 12.10 12.97
CA ILE A 120 15.29 11.52 13.28
C ILE A 120 14.81 12.08 14.63
N PRO A 121 13.66 12.80 14.68
CA PRO A 121 13.06 13.23 15.93
C PRO A 121 12.63 12.04 16.80
N GLN A 122 12.71 12.17 18.13
CA GLN A 122 12.29 11.12 19.06
C GLN A 122 10.80 10.76 18.98
N SER A 123 9.97 11.66 18.45
CA SER A 123 8.53 11.45 18.27
C SER A 123 8.16 10.74 16.96
N ALA A 124 9.14 10.44 16.10
CA ALA A 124 8.88 9.76 14.84
C ALA A 124 8.29 8.37 15.05
N HIS A 125 7.56 7.87 14.05
CA HIS A 125 7.05 6.50 14.09
C HIS A 125 8.22 5.50 14.15
N GLY A 126 8.01 4.34 14.79
CA GLY A 126 9.07 3.36 15.02
C GLY A 126 9.65 2.74 13.74
N THR A 127 8.97 2.89 12.61
CA THR A 127 9.48 2.48 11.28
C THR A 127 10.61 3.40 10.81
N ASN A 128 10.56 4.71 11.09
CA ASN A 128 11.54 5.68 10.62
C ASN A 128 13.00 5.34 10.96
N PRO A 129 13.36 4.96 12.21
CA PRO A 129 14.73 4.55 12.53
C PRO A 129 15.07 3.11 12.12
N ALA A 130 14.08 2.29 11.78
CA ALA A 130 14.28 0.90 11.36
C ALA A 130 14.49 0.77 9.84
N SER A 131 13.83 1.64 9.07
CA SER A 131 13.98 1.84 7.63
C SER A 131 15.38 2.38 7.29
#